data_AF-A6UL49-F1
#
_entry.id   AF-A6UL49-F1
#
_cell.length_a   1.000
_cell.length_b   1.000
_cell.length_c   1.000
_cell.angle_alpha   90.00
_cell.angle_beta   90.00
_cell.angle_gamma   90.00
#
_symmetry.space_group_name_H-M   'P 1'
#
loop_
_entity.id
_entity.type
_entity.pdbx_description
1 polymer ?
#
loop_
_entity_poly.entity_id
_entity_poly.type
_entity_poly.pdbx_seq_one_letter_code
_entity_poly.pdbx_strand_id
1 'polypeptide(L)'
;MKFWINGPFGAGKTTLAEKLHERRPVFLNFDPEKIGFLVKATVPKPASGDFQDLPLWRGLTIAALREIRKHYSQDIIVPIAAVHRPATYRLKWVEAVAELPF
;
A
#
# COMPACT_ATOMS: atom_id res chain seq x y z
N MET A 1 -9.66 5.40 -12.48
CA MET A 1 -9.53 6.69 -11.76
C MET A 1 -8.91 6.41 -10.40
N LYS A 2 -7.74 6.97 -10.10
CA LYS A 2 -6.92 6.56 -8.95
C LYS A 2 -7.46 7.20 -7.66
N PHE A 3 -8.11 6.43 -6.77
CA PHE A 3 -8.45 6.91 -5.43
C PHE A 3 -7.45 6.38 -4.41
N TRP A 4 -6.62 7.30 -3.92
CA TRP A 4 -5.66 7.00 -2.87
C TRP A 4 -6.15 7.61 -1.55
N ILE A 5 -6.53 6.76 -0.59
CA ILE A 5 -6.97 7.22 0.73
C ILE A 5 -5.74 7.28 1.65
N ASN A 6 -5.12 8.46 1.70
CA ASN A 6 -4.03 8.76 2.64
C ASN A 6 -4.57 9.17 4.01
N GLY A 7 -3.92 8.74 5.10
CA GLY A 7 -4.21 9.24 6.44
C GLY A 7 -3.36 8.59 7.54
N PRO A 8 -3.40 9.10 8.78
CA PRO A 8 -2.56 8.63 9.88
C PRO A 8 -3.01 7.27 10.47
N PHE A 9 -2.09 6.44 10.97
CA PHE A 9 -2.41 5.16 11.62
C PHE A 9 -3.54 5.34 12.66
N GLY A 10 -4.57 4.48 12.63
CA GLY A 10 -5.74 4.59 13.53
C GLY A 10 -6.84 5.59 13.13
N ALA A 11 -6.69 6.39 12.08
CA ALA A 11 -7.70 7.39 11.67
C ALA A 11 -8.93 6.83 10.92
N GLY A 12 -9.31 5.57 11.14
CA GLY A 12 -10.52 4.98 10.55
C GLY A 12 -10.50 4.75 9.04
N LYS A 13 -9.31 4.65 8.42
CA LYS A 13 -9.16 4.43 6.97
C LYS A 13 -9.73 3.12 6.47
N THR A 14 -9.61 2.05 7.25
CA THR A 14 -10.20 0.75 6.94
C THR A 14 -11.71 0.86 6.87
N THR A 15 -12.33 1.51 7.87
CA THR A 15 -13.78 1.80 7.91
C THR A 15 -14.24 2.73 6.79
N LEU A 16 -13.40 3.70 6.39
CA LEU A 16 -13.69 4.58 5.26
C LEU A 16 -13.60 3.84 3.92
N ALA A 17 -12.61 2.97 3.75
CA ALA A 17 -12.45 2.13 2.57
C ALA A 17 -13.60 1.12 2.42
N GLU A 18 -14.05 0.51 3.53
CA GLU A 18 -15.22 -0.37 3.57
C GLU A 18 -16.51 0.36 3.16
N LYS A 19 -16.77 1.54 3.73
CA LYS A 19 -17.95 2.35 3.36
C LYS A 19 -17.91 2.89 1.92
N LEU A 20 -16.72 3.13 1.37
CA LEU A 20 -16.54 3.48 -0.05
C LEU A 20 -16.79 2.27 -0.96
N HIS A 21 -16.38 1.08 -0.53
CA HIS A 21 -16.62 -0.17 -1.24
C HIS A 21 -18.12 -0.50 -1.31
N GLU A 22 -18.88 -0.32 -0.23
CA GLU A 22 -20.34 -0.50 -0.21
C GLU A 22 -21.09 0.38 -1.22
N ARG A 23 -20.59 1.59 -1.50
CA ARG A 23 -21.23 2.55 -2.42
C ARG A 23 -20.75 2.41 -3.87
N ARG A 24 -19.64 1.72 -4.10
CA ARG A 24 -19.01 1.50 -5.40
C ARG A 24 -18.32 0.12 -5.39
N PRO A 25 -19.01 -0.97 -5.76
CA PRO A 25 -18.46 -2.34 -5.76
C PRO A 25 -17.32 -2.57 -6.77
N VAL A 26 -16.80 -1.51 -7.39
CA VAL A 26 -15.86 -1.54 -8.51
C VAL A 26 -14.40 -1.36 -8.03
N PHE A 27 -14.15 -1.17 -6.73
CA PHE A 27 -12.81 -0.96 -6.19
C PHE A 27 -12.24 -2.21 -5.50
N LEU A 28 -11.01 -2.58 -5.83
CA LEU A 28 -10.24 -3.58 -5.08
C LEU A 28 -9.53 -2.91 -3.90
N ASN A 29 -9.61 -3.52 -2.72
CA ASN A 29 -8.85 -3.06 -1.56
C ASN A 29 -7.58 -3.91 -1.40
N PHE A 30 -6.42 -3.26 -1.49
CA PHE A 30 -5.13 -3.91 -1.34
C PHE A 30 -4.39 -3.34 -0.13
N ASP A 31 -4.34 -4.12 0.96
CA ASP A 31 -3.64 -3.76 2.18
C ASP A 31 -2.18 -4.26 2.16
N PRO A 32 -1.18 -3.36 2.01
CA PRO A 32 0.23 -3.74 1.94
C PRO A 32 0.81 -4.15 3.31
N GLU A 33 0.09 -3.96 4.42
CA GLU A 33 0.51 -4.52 5.72
C GLU A 33 0.54 -6.05 5.69
N LYS A 34 -0.28 -6.70 4.86
CA LYS A 34 -0.26 -8.17 4.67
C LYS A 34 1.10 -8.66 4.18
N ILE A 35 1.70 -7.95 3.23
CA ILE A 35 3.08 -8.21 2.78
C ILE A 35 4.05 -7.85 3.90
N GLY A 36 3.75 -6.81 4.68
CA GLY A 36 4.46 -6.45 5.90
C GLY A 36 4.58 -7.60 6.90
N PHE A 37 3.50 -8.33 7.15
CA PHE A 37 3.51 -9.52 8.01
C PHE A 37 4.39 -10.63 7.43
N LEU A 38 4.28 -10.90 6.13
CA LEU A 38 5.13 -11.89 5.45
C LEU A 38 6.62 -11.57 5.62
N VAL A 39 7.05 -10.34 5.30
CA VAL A 39 8.47 -9.98 5.38
C VAL A 39 8.99 -10.00 6.82
N LYS A 40 8.18 -9.54 7.79
CA LYS A 40 8.55 -9.57 9.22
C LYS A 40 8.81 -10.99 9.73
N ALA A 41 8.13 -11.99 9.15
CA ALA A 41 8.30 -13.40 9.49
C ALA A 41 9.44 -14.08 8.71
N THR A 42 9.93 -13.47 7.62
CA THR A 42 10.87 -14.10 6.67
C THR A 42 12.30 -13.60 6.81
N VAL A 43 12.49 -12.31 7.12
CA VAL A 43 13.81 -11.68 7.15
C VAL A 43 14.05 -10.91 8.44
N PRO A 44 15.32 -10.64 8.80
CA PRO A 44 15.63 -9.80 9.95
C PRO A 44 14.96 -8.42 9.87
N LYS A 45 14.66 -7.85 11.05
CA LYS A 45 14.11 -6.50 11.15
C LYS A 45 15.12 -5.47 10.62
N PRO A 46 14.67 -4.43 9.92
CA PRO A 46 15.56 -3.32 9.54
C PRO A 46 15.99 -2.55 10.78
N ALA A 47 17.11 -1.82 10.68
CA ALA A 47 17.63 -1.01 11.79
C ALA A 47 16.63 0.04 12.31
N SER A 48 15.72 0.51 11.45
CA SER A 48 14.65 1.45 11.81
C SER A 48 13.52 0.81 12.61
N GLY A 49 13.42 -0.52 12.65
CA GLY A 49 12.28 -1.25 13.21
C GLY A 49 11.01 -1.23 12.35
N ASP A 50 10.96 -0.42 11.29
CA ASP A 50 9.84 -0.33 10.36
C ASP A 50 10.04 -1.26 9.15
N PHE A 51 9.22 -2.31 9.03
CA PHE A 51 9.29 -3.25 7.91
C PHE A 51 9.13 -2.61 6.53
N GLN A 52 8.50 -1.43 6.45
CA GLN A 52 8.36 -0.69 5.19
C GLN A 52 9.71 -0.17 4.66
N ASP A 53 10.77 -0.24 5.48
CA ASP A 53 12.16 0.02 5.07
C ASP A 53 12.87 -1.11 4.36
N LEU A 54 12.35 -2.33 4.45
CA LEU A 54 12.94 -3.47 3.78
C LEU A 54 12.72 -3.36 2.26
N PRO A 55 13.79 -3.38 1.42
CA PRO A 55 13.66 -3.48 -0.04
C PRO A 55 12.74 -4.62 -0.49
N LEU A 56 12.75 -5.74 0.25
CA LEU A 56 11.91 -6.89 -0.01
C LEU A 56 10.41 -6.57 0.11
N TRP A 57 10.01 -5.84 1.16
CA TRP A 57 8.62 -5.37 1.29
C TRP A 57 8.23 -4.52 0.10
N ARG A 58 9.17 -3.68 -0.36
CA ARG A 58 8.93 -2.76 -1.47
C ARG A 58 8.66 -3.51 -2.77
N GLY A 59 9.57 -4.42 -3.10
CA GLY A 59 9.50 -5.24 -4.31
C GLY A 59 8.24 -6.11 -4.34
N LEU A 60 7.91 -6.78 -3.25
CA LEU A 60 6.73 -7.64 -3.17
C LEU A 60 5.42 -6.83 -3.29
N THR A 61 5.36 -5.66 -2.66
CA THR A 61 4.19 -4.77 -2.76
C THR A 61 3.95 -4.30 -4.19
N ILE A 62 5.00 -3.86 -4.87
CA ILE A 62 4.92 -3.45 -6.27
C ILE A 62 4.57 -4.64 -7.18
N ALA A 63 5.17 -5.81 -6.95
CA ALA A 63 4.88 -7.01 -7.72
C ALA A 63 3.41 -7.43 -7.60
N ALA A 64 2.87 -7.44 -6.38
CA ALA A 64 1.45 -7.74 -6.16
C ALA A 64 0.53 -6.74 -6.87
N LEU A 65 0.80 -5.44 -6.75
CA LEU A 65 0.02 -4.41 -7.46
C LEU A 65 0.07 -4.56 -8.98
N ARG A 66 1.24 -4.92 -9.54
CA ARG A 66 1.39 -5.18 -10.98
C ARG A 66 0.57 -6.39 -11.41
N GLU A 67 0.61 -7.49 -10.67
CA GLU A 67 -0.18 -8.69 -10.99
C GLU A 67 -1.69 -8.41 -10.88
N ILE A 68 -2.13 -7.69 -9.85
CA ILE A 68 -3.53 -7.28 -9.74
C ILE A 68 -3.93 -6.44 -10.97
N ARG A 69 -3.10 -5.47 -11.37
CA ARG A 69 -3.42 -4.62 -12.53
C ARG A 69 -3.47 -5.38 -13.85
N LYS A 70 -2.65 -6.43 -14.03
CA LYS A 70 -2.67 -7.29 -15.23
C LYS A 70 -3.98 -8.07 -15.35
N HIS A 71 -4.57 -8.48 -14.24
CA HIS A 71 -5.70 -9.41 -14.22
C HIS A 71 -7.05 -8.75 -13.89
N TYR A 72 -7.05 -7.53 -13.35
CA TYR A 72 -8.25 -6.84 -12.90
C TYR A 72 -8.30 -5.41 -13.46
N SER A 73 -9.46 -5.04 -14.00
CA SER A 73 -9.73 -3.71 -14.55
C SER A 73 -10.27 -2.72 -13.51
N GLN A 74 -10.65 -3.22 -12.34
CA GLN A 74 -11.10 -2.45 -11.19
C GLN A 74 -10.01 -1.50 -10.70
N ASP A 75 -10.42 -0.31 -10.28
CA ASP A 75 -9.53 0.63 -9.61
C ASP A 75 -9.10 0.05 -8.25
N ILE A 76 -7.85 0.29 -7.84
CA ILE A 76 -7.29 -0.28 -6.61
C ILE A 76 -7.13 0.83 -5.56
N ILE A 77 -7.65 0.58 -4.36
CA ILE A 77 -7.43 1.40 -3.18
C ILE A 77 -6.31 0.75 -2.36
N VAL A 78 -5.27 1.51 -2.07
CA VAL A 78 -4.11 1.06 -1.29
C VAL A 78 -3.98 1.94 -0.05
N PRO A 79 -4.53 1.55 1.11
CA PRO A 79 -4.29 2.26 2.34
C PRO A 79 -2.84 2.03 2.78
N ILE A 80 -2.02 3.08 2.78
CA ILE A 80 -0.71 3.06 3.45
C ILE A 80 -0.87 3.77 4.80
N ALA A 81 -0.60 3.04 5.87
CA ALA A 81 -0.42 3.65 7.18
C ALA A 81 1.06 4.05 7.33
N ALA A 82 1.33 5.33 7.09
CA ALA A 82 2.64 5.91 7.39
C ALA A 82 2.71 6.23 8.88
N VAL A 83 3.52 5.47 9.62
CA VAL A 83 3.93 5.86 10.97
C VAL A 83 5.13 6.78 10.82
N HIS A 84 4.96 8.06 11.16
CA HIS A 84 6.00 9.09 11.37
C HIS A 84 7.28 8.94 10.54
N ARG A 85 7.33 9.56 9.35
CA ARG A 85 8.56 9.71 8.56
C ARG A 85 8.73 11.09 7.91
N PRO A 86 9.98 11.51 7.60
CA PRO A 86 10.25 12.71 6.82
C PRO A 86 9.58 12.61 5.44
N ALA A 87 9.02 13.72 4.95
CA ALA A 87 8.23 13.78 3.72
C ALA A 87 8.92 13.21 2.46
N THR A 88 10.25 13.14 2.44
CA THR A 88 11.07 12.66 1.31
C THR A 88 10.92 11.16 1.02
N TYR A 89 10.65 10.32 2.02
CA TYR A 89 10.43 8.89 1.81
C TYR A 89 9.07 8.58 1.17
N ARG A 90 8.09 9.47 1.39
CA ARG A 90 6.73 9.37 0.83
C ARG A 90 6.71 9.65 -0.66
N LEU A 91 7.51 10.63 -1.11
CA LEU A 91 7.59 11.04 -2.51
C LEU A 91 8.13 9.91 -3.39
N LYS A 92 9.30 9.35 -3.06
CA LYS A 92 9.95 8.31 -3.88
C LYS A 92 9.08 7.07 -4.10
N TRP A 93 8.24 6.74 -3.13
CA TRP A 93 7.35 5.59 -3.19
C TRP A 93 6.08 5.84 -3.97
N VAL A 94 5.43 6.98 -3.70
CA VAL A 94 4.25 7.40 -4.46
C VAL A 94 4.65 7.64 -5.92
N GLU A 95 5.83 8.20 -6.17
CA GLU A 95 6.42 8.35 -7.51
C GLU A 95 6.70 6.99 -8.17
N ALA A 96 7.42 6.07 -7.49
CA ALA A 96 7.70 4.74 -8.04
C ALA A 96 6.42 3.94 -8.37
N VAL A 97 5.36 4.12 -7.59
CA VAL A 97 4.04 3.54 -7.89
C VAL A 97 3.35 4.34 -8.99
N ALA A 98 3.41 5.66 -9.00
CA ALA A 98 2.78 6.52 -10.02
C ALA A 98 3.38 6.36 -11.42
N GLU A 99 4.66 6.00 -11.50
CA GLU A 99 5.41 5.71 -12.73
C GLU A 99 5.21 4.28 -13.25
N LEU A 100 4.50 3.42 -12.52
CA LEU A 100 4.08 2.14 -13.10
C LEU A 100 3.22 2.43 -14.33
N PRO A 101 3.46 1.75 -15.47
CA PRO A 101 2.65 1.93 -16.65
C PRO A 101 1.24 1.43 -16.35
N PHE A 102 0.31 2.36 -16.13
CA PHE A 102 -1.11 2.11 -15.87
C PHE A 102 -1.96 2.37 -17.09
#